data_AF-A0AAD6AVI9-F1
#
_entry.id   AF-A0AAD6AVI9-F1
#
_cell.length_a   1.000
_cell.length_b   1.000
_cell.length_c   1.000
_cell.angle_alpha   90.00
_cell.angle_beta   90.00
_cell.angle_gamma   90.00
#
_symmetry.space_group_name_H-M   'P 1'
#
loop_
_entity.id
_entity.type
_entity.pdbx_description
1 polymer ?
#
loop_
_entity_poly.entity_id
_entity_poly.type
_entity_poly.pdbx_seq_one_letter_code
_entity_poly.pdbx_strand_id
1 'polypeptide(L)'
;MRVFDVRFNDERIVYELSVQEAMSVYGSVTPGMILTNFLDSSIGIGRFAHELVRGVDCPYEASYVDTYRYIDVPKPVRFRNSICIFEHNMGQPLRRHFSDFFHHSYGGMVNSALVFRTITAIGNYDYMWDFIFYQSGSVAEKVLGNIHTHFINFKVDLDVLGVKNFFQTKDMEYVNVSLPWMPDHYAMVPQLVEKQLKTEKVGLPLCL
;
A
#
# COMPACT_ATOMS: atom_id res chain seq x y z
N MET A 1 -0.39 10.60 5.63
CA MET A 1 -0.81 9.68 6.71
C MET A 1 0.41 8.86 7.15
N ARG A 2 0.49 8.48 8.43
CA ARG A 2 1.57 7.61 8.95
C ARG A 2 0.98 6.65 9.98
N VAL A 3 1.45 5.40 10.00
CA VAL A 3 1.17 4.42 11.06
C VAL A 3 2.49 3.86 11.58
N PHE A 4 2.49 3.54 12.87
CA PHE A 4 3.69 3.10 13.60
C PHE A 4 3.38 1.85 14.41
N ASP A 5 4.41 1.06 14.69
CA ASP A 5 4.33 -0.16 15.51
C ASP A 5 3.21 -1.09 15.05
N VAL A 6 3.19 -1.39 13.75
CA VAL A 6 2.20 -2.31 13.18
C VAL A 6 2.55 -3.73 13.61
N ARG A 7 1.61 -4.37 14.29
CA ARG A 7 1.74 -5.74 14.78
C ARG A 7 0.67 -6.65 14.21
N PHE A 8 1.05 -7.89 13.95
CA PHE A 8 0.15 -8.97 13.61
C PHE A 8 0.37 -10.13 14.59
N ASN A 9 -0.68 -10.55 15.30
CA ASN A 9 -0.60 -11.52 16.40
C ASN A 9 0.50 -11.17 17.42
N ASP A 10 0.49 -9.93 17.91
CA ASP A 10 1.45 -9.35 18.87
C ASP A 10 2.91 -9.25 18.39
N GLU A 11 3.21 -9.69 17.17
CA GLU A 11 4.53 -9.58 16.56
C GLU A 11 4.61 -8.35 15.66
N ARG A 12 5.65 -7.52 15.84
CA ARG A 12 5.87 -6.35 14.98
C ARG A 12 6.31 -6.80 13.59
N ILE A 13 5.68 -6.22 12.57
CA ILE A 13 6.02 -6.42 11.16
C ILE A 13 6.55 -5.13 10.50
N VAL A 14 6.05 -3.96 10.91
CA VAL A 14 6.45 -2.66 10.36
C VAL A 14 6.63 -1.66 11.50
N TYR A 15 7.80 -1.01 11.57
CA TYR A 15 8.05 0.07 12.52
C TYR A 15 7.34 1.35 12.11
N GLU A 16 7.46 1.74 10.84
CA GLU A 16 6.84 2.93 10.24
C GLU A 16 6.37 2.64 8.81
N LEU A 17 5.12 2.98 8.52
CA LEU A 17 4.58 3.06 7.17
C LEU A 17 4.02 4.45 6.96
N SER A 18 4.53 5.20 5.98
CA SER A 18 4.23 6.61 5.85
C SER A 18 4.31 7.17 4.44
N VAL A 19 3.36 8.06 4.12
CA VAL A 19 3.43 8.92 2.93
C VAL A 19 4.58 9.91 3.09
N GLN A 20 5.48 9.95 2.11
CA GLN A 20 6.61 10.88 2.05
C GLN A 20 6.35 12.02 1.07
N GLU A 21 5.84 11.73 -0.12
CA GLU A 21 5.58 12.73 -1.17
C GLU A 21 4.40 12.32 -2.07
N ALA A 22 3.71 13.33 -2.59
CA ALA A 22 2.85 13.24 -3.77
C ALA A 22 3.30 14.31 -4.76
N MET A 23 3.71 13.87 -5.96
CA MET A 23 4.24 14.74 -6.98
C MET A 23 3.41 14.64 -8.25
N SER A 24 3.02 15.80 -8.78
CA SER A 24 2.35 15.90 -10.07
C SER A 24 3.19 16.67 -11.08
N VAL A 25 3.40 16.09 -12.26
CA VAL A 25 4.15 16.68 -13.38
C VAL A 25 3.18 17.02 -14.51
N TYR A 26 3.17 18.28 -14.91
CA TYR A 26 2.33 18.76 -16.00
C TYR A 26 3.10 18.97 -17.30
N GLY A 27 2.43 18.66 -18.41
CA GLY A 27 2.82 19.10 -19.75
C GLY A 27 1.75 20.01 -20.35
N SER A 28 2.15 21.14 -20.94
CA SER A 28 1.23 22.07 -21.59
C SER A 28 1.97 22.96 -22.58
N VAL A 29 1.22 23.65 -23.44
CA VAL A 29 1.72 24.70 -24.35
C VAL A 29 1.73 26.09 -23.71
N THR A 30 1.08 26.26 -22.55
CA THR A 30 1.04 27.54 -21.85
C THR A 30 2.25 27.69 -20.91
N PRO A 31 2.90 28.86 -20.84
CA PRO A 31 4.12 29.05 -20.04
C PRO A 31 3.99 28.71 -18.55
N GLY A 32 2.80 28.90 -17.97
CA GLY A 32 2.56 28.52 -16.57
C GLY A 32 2.57 27.01 -16.37
N MET A 33 1.76 26.28 -17.15
CA MET A 33 1.58 24.84 -16.94
C MET A 33 2.78 24.01 -17.44
N ILE A 34 3.54 24.47 -18.45
CA ILE A 34 4.72 23.74 -18.94
C ILE A 34 5.85 23.64 -17.91
N LEU A 35 5.90 24.57 -16.95
CA LEU A 35 6.89 24.59 -15.86
C LEU A 35 6.34 23.99 -14.56
N THR A 36 5.09 23.53 -14.55
CA THR A 36 4.40 23.15 -13.31
C THR A 36 4.77 21.72 -12.89
N ASN A 37 5.53 21.63 -11.80
CA ASN A 37 5.79 20.40 -11.07
C ASN A 37 5.43 20.64 -9.60
N PHE A 38 4.35 20.03 -9.11
CA PHE A 38 4.00 20.15 -7.71
C PHE A 38 4.70 19.07 -6.89
N LEU A 39 5.29 19.49 -5.79
CA LEU A 39 5.78 18.65 -4.70
C LEU A 39 4.88 18.94 -3.50
N ASP A 40 3.85 18.12 -3.29
CA ASP A 40 2.77 18.44 -2.36
C ASP A 40 3.22 18.45 -0.89
N SER A 41 4.33 17.78 -0.57
CA SER A 41 4.97 17.87 0.75
C SER A 41 5.41 19.30 1.10
N SER A 42 5.81 20.10 0.10
CA SER A 42 6.30 21.47 0.30
C SER A 42 5.21 22.44 0.79
N ILE A 43 3.96 22.18 0.42
CA ILE A 43 2.77 22.93 0.89
C ILE A 43 2.07 22.23 2.07
N GLY A 44 2.43 20.98 2.31
CA GLY A 44 2.00 20.16 3.43
C GLY A 44 0.77 19.32 3.10
N ILE A 45 0.98 18.07 2.66
CA ILE A 45 -0.11 17.13 2.33
C ILE A 45 -1.17 17.06 3.44
N GLY A 46 -0.74 16.85 4.69
CA GLY A 46 -1.64 16.74 5.85
C GLY A 46 -2.36 18.04 6.23
N ARG A 47 -1.90 19.21 5.76
CA ARG A 47 -2.58 20.50 5.96
C ARG A 47 -3.99 20.48 5.37
N PHE A 48 -4.15 19.78 4.26
CA PHE A 48 -5.35 19.73 3.44
C PHE A 48 -6.25 18.51 3.72
N ALA A 49 -6.05 17.80 4.84
CA ALA A 49 -6.93 16.70 5.23
C ALA A 49 -8.26 17.24 5.79
N HIS A 50 -9.30 17.38 4.97
CA HIS A 50 -10.57 17.98 5.40
C HIS A 50 -11.51 16.95 6.05
N GLU A 51 -12.68 17.42 6.48
CA GLU A 51 -13.71 16.60 7.09
C GLU A 51 -14.26 15.57 6.10
N LEU A 52 -14.26 14.29 6.48
CA LEU A 52 -14.79 13.20 5.68
C LEU A 52 -16.31 13.10 5.85
N VAL A 53 -17.02 13.00 4.73
CA VAL A 53 -18.48 12.91 4.66
C VAL A 53 -18.93 11.48 4.95
N ARG A 54 -19.75 11.33 6.00
CA ARG A 54 -20.34 10.05 6.41
C ARG A 54 -21.24 9.45 5.34
N GLY A 55 -21.01 8.19 5.00
CA GLY A 55 -21.74 7.46 3.96
C GLY A 55 -21.29 7.74 2.52
N VAL A 56 -20.38 8.70 2.32
CA VAL A 56 -19.81 9.03 1.00
C VAL A 56 -18.33 8.66 0.96
N ASP A 57 -17.51 9.30 1.80
CA ASP A 57 -16.06 9.06 1.83
C ASP A 57 -15.72 7.76 2.57
N CYS A 58 -16.53 7.40 3.57
CA CYS A 58 -16.43 6.15 4.32
C CYS A 58 -17.83 5.62 4.68
N PRO A 59 -17.96 4.33 5.06
CA PRO A 59 -19.22 3.76 5.53
C PRO A 59 -19.85 4.57 6.66
N TYR A 60 -21.18 4.54 6.76
CA TYR A 60 -21.91 5.35 7.74
C TYR A 60 -21.52 4.99 9.18
N GLU A 61 -21.30 3.70 9.42
CA GLU A 61 -20.91 3.08 10.69
C GLU A 61 -19.39 3.16 10.97
N ALA A 62 -18.61 3.81 10.11
CA ALA A 62 -17.19 3.99 10.35
C ALA A 62 -16.93 4.79 11.63
N SER A 63 -15.81 4.49 12.29
CA SER A 63 -15.30 5.30 13.38
C SER A 63 -14.52 6.47 12.79
N TYR A 64 -14.86 7.70 13.21
CA TYR A 64 -14.19 8.90 12.71
C TYR A 64 -13.35 9.53 13.80
N VAL A 65 -12.20 10.04 13.40
CA VAL A 65 -11.19 10.59 14.28
C VAL A 65 -10.86 12.02 13.85
N ASP A 66 -10.91 12.92 14.82
CA ASP A 66 -10.54 14.31 14.64
C ASP A 66 -9.03 14.50 14.73
N THR A 67 -8.51 15.47 13.99
CA THR A 67 -7.11 15.89 14.11
C THR A 67 -7.01 17.35 14.50
N TYR A 68 -5.86 17.74 15.04
CA TYR A 68 -5.55 19.12 15.38
C TYR A 68 -4.34 19.58 14.58
N ARG A 69 -4.38 20.81 14.07
CA ARG A 69 -3.30 21.39 13.27
C ARG A 69 -2.95 22.77 13.76
N TYR A 70 -1.66 23.09 13.64
CA TYR A 70 -1.12 24.41 13.97
C TYR A 70 -0.18 24.84 12.82
N ILE A 71 -0.79 25.25 11.71
CA ILE A 71 -0.11 25.65 10.46
C ILE A 71 -0.77 26.94 9.98
N ASP A 72 0.00 28.03 9.85
CA ASP A 72 -0.45 29.36 9.43
C ASP A 72 -1.65 29.93 10.21
N VAL A 73 -1.78 29.54 11.48
CA VAL A 73 -2.85 29.98 12.38
C VAL A 73 -2.27 30.32 13.76
N PRO A 74 -2.89 31.25 14.51
CA PRO A 74 -2.37 31.68 15.82
C PRO A 74 -2.70 30.71 16.98
N LYS A 75 -3.53 29.68 16.74
CA LYS A 75 -3.87 28.64 17.72
C LYS A 75 -4.19 27.31 17.05
N PRO A 76 -4.05 26.16 17.73
CA PRO A 76 -4.43 24.87 17.18
C PRO A 76 -5.90 24.85 16.75
N VAL A 77 -6.16 24.35 15.55
CA VAL A 77 -7.49 24.23 14.96
C VAL A 77 -7.87 22.75 14.85
N ARG A 78 -9.09 22.43 15.29
CA ARG A 78 -9.67 21.09 15.17
C ARG A 78 -10.25 20.89 13.78
N PHE A 79 -9.86 19.79 13.14
CA PHE A 79 -10.44 19.28 11.90
C PHE A 79 -11.25 18.04 12.23
N ARG A 80 -12.58 18.16 12.09
CA ARG A 80 -13.50 17.08 12.46
C ARG A 80 -13.45 15.96 11.43
N ASN A 81 -13.62 14.72 11.88
CA ASN A 81 -13.76 13.53 11.04
C ASN A 81 -12.69 13.41 9.94
N SER A 82 -11.45 13.86 10.20
CA SER A 82 -10.38 13.93 9.19
C SER A 82 -9.72 12.59 8.86
N ILE A 83 -9.98 11.58 9.68
CA ILE A 83 -9.58 10.19 9.47
C ILE A 83 -10.82 9.34 9.75
N CYS A 84 -11.03 8.28 8.98
CA CYS A 84 -12.03 7.26 9.28
C CYS A 84 -11.38 5.87 9.34
N ILE A 85 -11.96 5.01 10.17
CA ILE A 85 -11.50 3.66 10.45
C ILE A 85 -12.71 2.72 10.35
N PHE A 86 -12.62 1.70 9.52
CA PHE A 86 -13.73 0.77 9.30
C PHE A 86 -13.26 -0.61 8.85
N GLU A 87 -14.05 -1.63 9.17
CA GLU A 87 -13.91 -2.95 8.55
C GLU A 87 -14.68 -2.96 7.22
N HIS A 88 -14.06 -3.49 6.18
CA HIS A 88 -14.64 -3.55 4.85
C HIS A 88 -14.63 -4.99 4.31
N ASN A 89 -15.78 -5.45 3.82
CA ASN A 89 -15.87 -6.68 3.05
C ASN A 89 -15.37 -6.40 1.63
N MET A 90 -14.31 -7.08 1.20
CA MET A 90 -13.66 -6.85 -0.08
C MET A 90 -14.45 -7.40 -1.28
N GLY A 91 -15.62 -8.00 -1.06
CA GLY A 91 -16.49 -8.55 -2.12
C GLY A 91 -16.00 -9.85 -2.74
N GLN A 92 -14.91 -10.41 -2.25
CA GLN A 92 -14.28 -11.64 -2.72
C GLN A 92 -13.91 -12.54 -1.53
N PRO A 93 -13.89 -13.88 -1.66
CA PRO A 93 -13.43 -14.75 -0.57
C PRO A 93 -11.93 -14.62 -0.35
N LEU A 94 -11.48 -14.69 0.90
CA LEU A 94 -10.05 -14.73 1.23
C LEU A 94 -9.43 -16.04 0.75
N ARG A 95 -10.17 -17.14 0.95
CA ARG A 95 -9.87 -18.46 0.43
C ARG A 95 -11.16 -19.23 0.24
N ARG A 96 -11.21 -20.09 -0.77
CA ARG A 96 -12.27 -21.08 -0.94
C ARG A 96 -11.74 -22.33 -1.62
N HIS A 97 -12.28 -23.47 -1.27
CA HIS A 97 -12.08 -24.72 -1.98
C HIS A 97 -13.37 -25.53 -1.96
N PHE A 98 -13.67 -26.16 -3.08
CA PHE A 98 -14.74 -27.14 -3.19
C PHE A 98 -14.10 -28.44 -3.64
N SER A 99 -14.18 -29.47 -2.79
CA SER A 99 -13.74 -30.81 -3.15
C SER A 99 -14.93 -31.57 -3.69
N ASP A 100 -14.72 -32.24 -4.84
CA ASP A 100 -15.75 -33.02 -5.51
C ASP A 100 -15.29 -34.47 -5.75
N PHE A 101 -14.00 -34.66 -6.03
CA PHE A 101 -13.44 -35.94 -6.46
C PHE A 101 -13.41 -37.04 -5.38
N PHE A 102 -13.30 -36.70 -4.09
CA PHE A 102 -13.18 -37.70 -2.99
C PHE A 102 -14.06 -37.39 -1.78
N HIS A 103 -14.31 -36.11 -1.50
CA HIS A 103 -15.16 -35.66 -0.41
C HIS A 103 -16.02 -34.51 -0.90
N HIS A 104 -17.34 -34.61 -0.78
CA HIS A 104 -18.24 -33.53 -1.21
C HIS A 104 -18.33 -32.46 -0.13
N SER A 105 -17.37 -31.54 -0.12
CA SER A 105 -17.24 -30.54 0.94
C SER A 105 -16.77 -29.18 0.42
N TYR A 106 -17.28 -28.13 1.06
CA TYR A 106 -16.91 -26.74 0.82
C TYR A 106 -16.22 -26.16 2.06
N GLY A 107 -15.09 -25.50 1.86
CA GLY A 107 -14.44 -24.68 2.86
C GLY A 107 -14.18 -23.29 2.30
N GLY A 108 -14.61 -22.25 3.00
CA GLY A 108 -14.45 -20.86 2.58
C GLY A 108 -14.26 -19.91 3.75
N MET A 109 -13.71 -18.73 3.46
CA MET A 109 -13.57 -17.62 4.39
C MET A 109 -13.80 -16.32 3.64
N VAL A 110 -14.65 -15.45 4.18
CA VAL A 110 -14.92 -14.11 3.62
C VAL A 110 -13.65 -13.26 3.78
N ASN A 111 -13.34 -12.42 2.79
CA ASN A 111 -12.25 -11.46 2.90
C ASN A 111 -12.77 -10.15 3.50
N SER A 112 -12.40 -9.90 4.75
CA SER A 112 -12.58 -8.60 5.39
C SER A 112 -11.21 -7.96 5.65
N ALA A 113 -11.15 -6.63 5.57
CA ALA A 113 -9.95 -5.87 5.88
C ALA A 113 -10.27 -4.64 6.73
N LEU A 114 -9.36 -4.27 7.62
CA LEU A 114 -9.43 -3.02 8.39
C LEU A 114 -8.79 -1.90 7.58
N VAL A 115 -9.53 -0.81 7.35
CA VAL A 115 -9.10 0.32 6.54
C VAL A 115 -8.97 1.56 7.41
N PHE A 116 -7.81 2.20 7.33
CA PHE A 116 -7.58 3.56 7.83
C PHE A 116 -7.51 4.48 6.62
N ARG A 117 -8.39 5.49 6.58
CA ARG A 117 -8.51 6.41 5.44
C ARG A 117 -8.43 7.86 5.87
N THR A 118 -7.74 8.65 5.06
CA THR A 118 -7.83 10.12 5.08
C THR A 118 -7.82 10.65 3.64
N ILE A 119 -8.47 11.78 3.40
CA ILE A 119 -8.53 12.42 2.08
C ILE A 119 -7.91 13.80 2.20
N THR A 120 -6.98 14.13 1.29
CA THR A 120 -6.36 15.46 1.24
C THR A 120 -6.73 16.18 -0.04
N ALA A 121 -7.37 17.35 0.10
CA ALA A 121 -7.82 18.18 -1.02
C ALA A 121 -6.82 19.29 -1.34
N ILE A 122 -5.88 19.01 -2.24
CA ILE A 122 -4.77 19.90 -2.59
C ILE A 122 -5.05 20.54 -3.95
N GLY A 123 -5.31 21.85 -3.96
CA GLY A 123 -5.65 22.56 -5.19
C GLY A 123 -6.90 21.97 -5.83
N ASN A 124 -6.74 21.29 -6.96
CA ASN A 124 -7.81 20.64 -7.73
C ASN A 124 -7.81 19.10 -7.60
N TYR A 125 -7.07 18.54 -6.65
CA TYR A 125 -6.98 17.10 -6.43
C TYR A 125 -7.52 16.69 -5.07
N ASP A 126 -8.13 15.52 -5.03
CA ASP A 126 -8.52 14.84 -3.81
C ASP A 126 -7.79 13.50 -3.77
N TYR A 127 -6.72 13.41 -2.97
CA TYR A 127 -6.02 12.15 -2.78
C TYR A 127 -6.68 11.35 -1.67
N MET A 128 -7.13 10.15 -2.00
CA MET A 128 -7.58 9.18 -1.00
C MET A 128 -6.40 8.31 -0.55
N TRP A 129 -6.03 8.40 0.73
CA TRP A 129 -4.94 7.63 1.32
C TRP A 129 -5.52 6.50 2.17
N ASP A 130 -5.38 5.26 1.71
CA ASP A 130 -5.83 4.07 2.43
C ASP A 130 -4.65 3.22 2.89
N PHE A 131 -4.61 2.92 4.18
CA PHE A 131 -3.81 1.80 4.73
C PHE A 131 -4.77 0.66 5.08
N ILE A 132 -4.56 -0.48 4.44
CA ILE A 132 -5.47 -1.64 4.47
C ILE A 132 -4.75 -2.81 5.14
N PHE A 133 -5.32 -3.33 6.22
CA PHE A 133 -4.80 -4.46 6.99
C PHE A 133 -5.70 -5.67 6.77
N TYR A 134 -5.17 -6.73 6.16
CA TYR A 134 -5.91 -7.94 5.85
C TYR A 134 -5.84 -8.96 6.98
N GLN A 135 -6.85 -9.83 7.06
CA GLN A 135 -6.90 -10.97 7.99
C GLN A 135 -5.72 -11.95 7.81
N SER A 136 -5.08 -11.96 6.64
CA SER A 136 -3.88 -12.75 6.36
C SER A 136 -2.59 -12.20 6.98
N GLY A 137 -2.63 -11.01 7.60
CA GLY A 137 -1.45 -10.28 8.06
C GLY A 137 -0.78 -9.42 6.98
N SER A 138 -1.31 -9.44 5.76
CA SER A 138 -0.85 -8.58 4.67
C SER A 138 -1.26 -7.13 4.91
N VAL A 139 -0.39 -6.19 4.56
CA VAL A 139 -0.66 -4.75 4.59
C VAL A 139 -0.56 -4.21 3.16
N ALA A 140 -1.52 -3.38 2.75
CA ALA A 140 -1.49 -2.72 1.46
C ALA A 140 -1.73 -1.21 1.61
N GLU A 141 -1.06 -0.45 0.76
CA GLU A 141 -1.30 0.98 0.57
C GLU A 141 -2.06 1.18 -0.73
N LYS A 142 -3.03 2.09 -0.73
CA LYS A 142 -3.75 2.47 -1.94
C LYS A 142 -3.92 3.98 -1.99
N VAL A 143 -3.62 4.54 -3.16
CA VAL A 143 -3.85 5.95 -3.49
C VAL A 143 -4.63 6.04 -4.78
N LEU A 144 -5.62 6.94 -4.79
CA LEU A 144 -6.37 7.31 -5.98
C LEU A 144 -6.19 8.81 -6.21
N GLY A 145 -5.77 9.19 -7.43
CA GLY A 145 -5.61 10.57 -7.88
C GLY A 145 -6.10 10.74 -9.32
N ASN A 146 -6.62 11.93 -9.65
CA ASN A 146 -7.21 12.25 -10.97
C ASN A 146 -6.15 12.59 -12.05
N ILE A 147 -6.56 12.54 -13.33
CA ILE A 147 -5.71 12.41 -14.54
C ILE A 147 -4.60 13.47 -14.68
N HIS A 148 -3.36 13.00 -14.51
CA HIS A 148 -2.04 13.43 -15.05
C HIS A 148 -1.00 12.50 -14.37
N THR A 149 0.30 12.70 -14.59
CA THR A 149 1.31 11.80 -13.99
C THR A 149 1.49 12.10 -12.51
N HIS A 150 1.08 11.14 -11.67
CA HIS A 150 1.29 11.12 -10.22
C HIS A 150 2.45 10.22 -9.84
N PHE A 151 3.41 10.75 -9.09
CA PHE A 151 4.44 9.98 -8.41
C PHE A 151 4.18 10.06 -6.91
N ILE A 152 3.93 8.92 -6.29
CA ILE A 152 3.70 8.83 -4.86
C ILE A 152 4.89 8.11 -4.23
N ASN A 153 5.47 8.69 -3.19
CA ASN A 153 6.55 8.07 -2.43
C ASN A 153 6.09 7.64 -1.04
N PHE A 154 6.44 6.42 -0.67
CA PHE A 154 6.18 5.83 0.63
C PHE A 154 7.48 5.40 1.29
N LYS A 155 7.54 5.56 2.61
CA LYS A 155 8.55 4.91 3.44
C LYS A 155 7.93 3.67 4.07
N VAL A 156 8.57 2.53 3.87
CA VAL A 156 8.21 1.23 4.45
C VAL A 156 9.38 0.74 5.28
N ASP A 157 9.29 0.87 6.61
CA ASP A 157 10.31 0.49 7.57
C ASP A 157 9.96 -0.88 8.18
N LEU A 158 10.36 -1.95 7.50
CA LEU A 158 10.06 -3.32 7.91
C LEU A 158 10.99 -3.79 9.03
N ASP A 159 10.41 -4.42 10.06
CA ASP A 159 11.11 -5.01 11.20
C ASP A 159 10.77 -6.51 11.29
N VAL A 160 11.07 -7.28 10.24
CA VAL A 160 10.63 -8.70 10.15
C VAL A 160 11.35 -9.53 11.20
N LEU A 161 10.63 -9.99 12.24
CA LEU A 161 11.20 -10.69 13.39
C LEU A 161 12.33 -9.90 14.10
N GLY A 162 12.30 -8.57 14.00
CA GLY A 162 13.28 -7.65 14.59
C GLY A 162 14.05 -6.81 13.56
N VAL A 163 14.95 -5.98 14.07
CA VAL A 163 15.62 -4.88 13.32
C VAL A 163 16.72 -5.34 12.35
N LYS A 164 17.13 -6.60 12.38
CA LYS A 164 18.21 -7.13 11.54
C LYS A 164 17.62 -7.91 10.38
N ASN A 165 17.42 -7.25 9.25
CA ASN A 165 16.88 -7.86 8.05
C ASN A 165 17.91 -7.95 6.92
N PHE A 166 17.62 -8.79 5.93
CA PHE A 166 18.32 -8.85 4.66
C PHE A 166 17.30 -8.81 3.53
N PHE A 167 17.73 -8.32 2.37
CA PHE A 167 16.89 -8.30 1.19
C PHE A 167 17.25 -9.45 0.26
N GLN A 168 16.25 -10.19 -0.22
CA GLN A 168 16.43 -11.32 -1.12
C GLN A 168 15.35 -11.28 -2.20
N THR A 169 15.76 -11.44 -3.45
CA THR A 169 14.83 -11.64 -4.57
C THR A 169 14.70 -13.12 -4.86
N LYS A 170 13.50 -13.54 -5.24
CA LYS A 170 13.22 -14.89 -5.73
C LYS A 170 12.52 -14.78 -7.07
N ASP A 171 13.01 -15.52 -8.06
CA ASP A 171 12.45 -15.55 -9.41
C ASP A 171 12.47 -16.99 -9.94
N MET A 172 11.98 -17.19 -11.17
CA MET A 172 11.89 -18.47 -11.82
C MET A 172 12.65 -18.46 -13.14
N GLU A 173 13.54 -19.43 -13.32
CA GLU A 173 14.24 -19.65 -14.59
C GLU A 173 13.93 -21.05 -15.12
N TYR A 174 13.74 -21.17 -16.43
CA TYR A 174 13.55 -22.47 -17.07
C TYR A 174 14.88 -23.08 -17.45
N VAL A 175 15.17 -24.26 -16.90
CA VAL A 175 16.39 -25.00 -17.18
C VAL A 175 16.05 -26.22 -18.03
N ASN A 176 16.84 -26.45 -19.07
CA ASN A 176 16.71 -27.64 -19.90
C ASN A 176 17.35 -28.84 -19.19
N VAL A 177 16.53 -29.80 -18.74
CA VAL A 177 16.98 -30.96 -17.94
C VAL A 177 16.56 -32.25 -18.65
N SER A 178 17.44 -33.26 -18.66
CA SER A 178 17.10 -34.60 -19.14
C SER A 178 16.11 -35.28 -18.18
N LEU A 179 15.14 -36.00 -18.72
CA LEU A 179 14.14 -36.68 -17.91
C LEU A 179 14.78 -37.89 -17.22
N PRO A 180 14.77 -37.98 -15.87
CA PRO A 180 15.40 -39.08 -15.15
C PRO A 180 14.89 -40.47 -15.54
N TRP A 181 13.65 -40.56 -16.02
CA TRP A 181 13.00 -41.80 -16.49
C TRP A 181 13.04 -42.01 -18.01
N MET A 182 13.52 -41.02 -18.79
CA MET A 182 13.71 -41.10 -20.25
C MET A 182 14.92 -40.26 -20.67
N PRO A 183 16.16 -40.77 -20.51
CA PRO A 183 17.38 -39.96 -20.64
C PRO A 183 17.59 -39.28 -22.00
N ASP A 184 17.00 -39.82 -23.08
CA ASP A 184 17.05 -39.23 -24.43
C ASP A 184 16.08 -38.06 -24.63
N HIS A 185 15.23 -37.79 -23.64
CA HIS A 185 14.23 -36.73 -23.68
C HIS A 185 14.58 -35.62 -22.69
N TYR A 186 14.23 -34.39 -23.05
CA TYR A 186 14.50 -33.20 -22.27
C TYR A 186 13.21 -32.42 -22.03
N ALA A 187 13.16 -31.71 -20.90
CA ALA A 187 12.08 -30.79 -20.59
C ALA A 187 12.64 -29.48 -20.03
N MET A 188 11.94 -28.39 -20.36
CA MET A 188 12.16 -27.10 -19.70
C MET A 188 11.46 -27.14 -18.34
N VAL A 189 12.25 -27.22 -17.28
CA VAL A 189 11.74 -27.29 -15.91
C VAL A 189 11.94 -25.94 -15.23
N PRO A 190 10.91 -25.33 -14.64
CA PRO A 190 11.07 -24.12 -13.86
C PRO A 190 11.87 -24.42 -12.59
N GLN A 191 12.90 -23.61 -12.33
CA GLN A 191 13.72 -23.66 -11.13
C GLN A 191 13.65 -22.32 -10.39
N LEU A 192 13.58 -22.40 -9.07
CA LEU A 192 13.63 -21.23 -8.20
C LEU A 192 15.06 -20.68 -8.20
N VAL A 193 15.19 -19.40 -8.52
CA VAL A 193 16.45 -18.67 -8.44
C VAL A 193 16.35 -17.66 -7.31
N GLU A 194 17.31 -17.71 -6.39
CA GLU A 194 17.35 -16.84 -5.23
C GLU A 194 18.62 -15.98 -5.21
N LYS A 195 18.47 -14.69 -4.96
CA LYS A 195 19.60 -13.76 -4.90
C LYS A 195 19.48 -12.83 -3.71
N GLN A 196 20.38 -12.98 -2.75
CA GLN A 196 20.49 -12.05 -1.63
C GLN A 196 21.24 -10.78 -2.06
N LEU A 197 20.63 -9.62 -1.84
CA LEU A 197 21.23 -8.33 -2.15
C LEU A 197 22.05 -7.86 -0.94
N LYS A 198 23.35 -7.65 -1.15
CA LYS A 198 24.31 -7.31 -0.08
C LYS A 198 24.56 -5.82 0.06
N THR A 199 24.24 -5.01 -0.96
CA THR A 199 24.50 -3.58 -0.98
C THR A 199 23.31 -2.82 -1.54
N GLU A 200 23.15 -1.58 -1.08
CA GLU A 200 22.06 -0.69 -1.51
C GLU A 200 22.07 -0.44 -3.01
N LYS A 201 23.25 -0.27 -3.62
CA LYS A 201 23.39 -0.03 -5.08
C LYS A 201 22.76 -1.13 -5.93
N VAL A 202 22.76 -2.38 -5.46
CA VAL A 202 22.17 -3.51 -6.19
C VAL A 202 20.66 -3.61 -5.91
N GLY A 203 20.19 -3.10 -4.77
CA GLY A 203 18.76 -3.05 -4.42
C GLY A 203 18.01 -1.85 -5.00
N LEU A 204 18.69 -0.72 -5.22
CA LEU A 204 18.14 0.54 -5.72
C LEU A 204 17.26 0.42 -6.98
N PRO A 205 17.63 -0.37 -8.02
CA PRO A 205 16.79 -0.53 -9.21
C PRO A 205 15.44 -1.20 -8.96
N LEU A 206 15.22 -1.79 -7.78
CA LEU A 206 13.95 -2.41 -7.37
C LEU A 206 13.07 -1.44 -6.54
N CYS A 207 13.60 -0.30 -6.12
CA CYS A 207 12.94 0.67 -5.23
C CYS A 207 12.60 2.01 -5.92
N LEU A 208 12.96 2.16 -7.20
CA LEU A 208 12.67 3.32 -8.08
C LEU A 208 11.78 2.87 -9.23
#